data_AF-A0A2T2W882-F1
#
_entry.id   AF-A0A2T2W882-F1
#
_cell.length_a   1.000
_cell.length_b   1.000
_cell.length_c   1.000
_cell.angle_alpha   90.00
_cell.angle_beta   90.00
_cell.angle_gamma   90.00
#
_symmetry.space_group_name_H-M   'P 1'
#
loop_
_entity.id
_entity.type
_entity.pdbx_description
1 polymer ?
#
loop_
_entity_poly.entity_id
_entity_poly.type
_entity_poly.pdbx_seq_one_letter_code
_entity_poly.pdbx_strand_id
1 'polypeptide(L)'
;MIVKQLRHRIPKFSHRITPVQKVNARTQEQGLTLIECLVAIVVVGLVSSAIAPALVLSVATRVHSQKAEQALALAQSQIDSTRVLVERGEYTVADLPPLATGLADRDVATAPGPNLGVTNPTNFAYAQPVDIDGDGQPDFLVQRFRAIGESVGGTPVAFAMGVRVYDRAASATGNLSTTPASLVMTSTGGRRNERPLATLYTTIATSNQGESLCNLITYVNSGVAAGSRKTLPTICTVGP
;
A
#
# COMPACT_ATOMS: atom_id res chain seq x y z
N MET A 1 10.05 -1.92 -34.06
CA MET A 1 10.06 -3.34 -33.68
C MET A 1 11.50 -3.85 -33.75
N ILE A 2 12.27 -3.75 -32.66
CA ILE A 2 13.66 -4.23 -32.58
C ILE A 2 13.82 -4.93 -31.24
N VAL A 3 13.77 -6.27 -31.26
CA VAL A 3 13.99 -7.12 -30.09
C VAL A 3 15.48 -7.41 -30.01
N LYS A 4 16.18 -6.71 -29.10
CA LYS A 4 17.61 -6.91 -28.84
C LYS A 4 17.78 -8.06 -27.84
N GLN A 5 17.97 -9.25 -28.40
CA GLN A 5 18.30 -10.50 -27.71
C GLN A 5 19.57 -10.36 -26.83
N LEU A 6 19.41 -10.33 -25.51
CA LEU A 6 20.50 -10.42 -24.54
C LEU A 6 20.78 -11.90 -24.23
N ARG A 7 21.78 -12.46 -24.92
CA ARG A 7 22.37 -13.77 -24.59
C ARG A 7 23.20 -13.65 -23.31
N HIS A 8 22.71 -14.19 -22.20
CA HIS A 8 23.53 -14.40 -21.00
C HIS A 8 24.53 -15.54 -21.24
N ARG A 9 25.82 -15.21 -21.18
CA ARG A 9 26.92 -16.18 -21.07
C ARG A 9 26.94 -16.75 -19.65
N ILE A 10 26.72 -18.06 -19.53
CA ILE A 10 26.93 -18.82 -18.30
C ILE A 10 28.44 -19.04 -18.14
N PRO A 11 29.08 -18.65 -17.02
CA PRO A 11 30.47 -18.98 -16.76
C PRO A 11 30.60 -20.47 -16.40
N LYS A 12 31.42 -21.20 -17.16
CA LYS A 12 31.82 -22.58 -16.84
C LYS A 12 32.79 -22.56 -15.66
N PHE A 13 32.32 -22.97 -14.49
CA PHE A 13 33.16 -23.22 -13.32
C PHE A 13 33.91 -24.56 -13.51
N SER A 14 35.21 -24.48 -13.75
CA SER A 14 36.10 -25.63 -13.84
C SER A 14 36.67 -25.93 -12.44
N HIS A 15 36.12 -26.94 -11.76
CA HIS A 15 36.64 -27.39 -10.47
C HIS A 15 37.91 -28.23 -10.69
N ARG A 16 39.06 -27.64 -10.35
CA ARG A 16 40.33 -28.37 -10.15
C ARG A 16 40.25 -29.11 -8.81
N ILE A 17 40.16 -30.43 -8.86
CA ILE A 17 40.23 -31.29 -7.67
C ILE A 17 41.70 -31.51 -7.34
N THR A 18 42.14 -31.01 -6.19
CA THR A 18 43.43 -31.31 -5.58
C THR A 18 43.43 -32.72 -4.99
N PRO A 19 44.54 -33.48 -5.08
CA PRO A 19 44.62 -34.81 -4.47
C PRO A 19 44.61 -34.69 -2.95
N VAL A 20 43.69 -35.45 -2.34
CA VAL A 20 43.48 -35.56 -0.90
C VAL A 20 44.73 -36.16 -0.25
N GLN A 21 45.32 -35.40 0.67
CA GLN A 21 46.42 -35.82 1.51
C GLN A 21 45.91 -36.90 2.48
N LYS A 22 46.49 -38.10 2.38
CA LYS A 22 46.11 -39.27 3.19
C LYS A 22 46.60 -39.08 4.63
N VAL A 23 45.76 -38.46 5.46
CA VAL A 23 45.97 -38.41 6.91
C VAL A 23 45.74 -39.81 7.46
N ASN A 24 46.81 -40.41 7.99
CA ASN A 24 46.76 -41.73 8.61
C ASN A 24 46.13 -41.57 10.01
N ALA A 25 44.79 -41.47 10.05
CA ALA A 25 44.04 -41.46 11.29
C ALA A 25 44.08 -42.86 11.89
N ARG A 26 44.84 -43.03 12.98
CA ARG A 26 44.64 -44.18 13.86
C ARG A 26 43.20 -44.08 14.36
N THR A 27 42.36 -45.01 13.96
CA THR A 27 40.98 -45.16 14.47
C THR A 27 41.09 -45.60 15.92
N GLN A 28 41.24 -44.62 16.80
CA GLN A 28 41.06 -44.79 18.23
C GLN A 28 39.55 -44.94 18.40
N GLU A 29 39.08 -46.19 18.45
CA GLU A 29 37.69 -46.51 18.78
C GLU A 29 37.43 -46.16 20.25
N GLN A 30 37.40 -44.87 20.55
CA GLN A 30 36.78 -44.34 21.75
C GLN A 30 35.27 -44.43 21.51
N GLY A 31 34.66 -45.46 22.10
CA GLY A 31 33.21 -45.59 22.11
C GLY A 31 32.57 -44.31 22.62
N LEU A 32 31.69 -43.72 21.81
CA LEU A 32 30.83 -42.60 22.17
C LEU A 32 30.20 -42.88 23.53
N THR A 33 30.64 -42.16 24.55
CA THR A 33 30.10 -42.36 25.90
C THR A 33 28.68 -41.80 25.95
N LEU A 34 27.76 -42.46 26.66
CA LEU A 34 26.38 -41.97 26.81
C LEU A 34 26.32 -40.53 27.33
N ILE A 35 27.30 -40.13 28.15
CA ILE A 35 27.41 -38.77 28.69
C ILE A 35 27.78 -37.74 27.60
N GLU A 36 28.62 -38.10 26.63
CA GLU A 36 28.99 -37.23 25.50
C GLU A 36 27.80 -36.97 24.59
N CYS A 37 26.99 -38.01 24.31
CA CYS A 37 25.75 -37.86 23.56
C CYS A 37 24.73 -36.98 24.31
N LEU A 38 24.61 -37.15 25.64
CA LEU A 38 23.72 -36.33 26.47
C LEU A 38 24.12 -34.85 26.43
N VAL A 39 25.42 -34.55 26.58
CA VAL A 39 25.93 -33.17 26.51
C VAL A 39 25.71 -32.59 25.11
N ALA A 40 25.92 -33.37 24.04
CA ALA A 40 25.68 -32.92 22.68
C ALA A 40 24.21 -32.50 22.45
N ILE A 41 23.24 -33.29 22.93
CA ILE A 41 21.81 -32.95 22.82
C ILE A 41 21.49 -31.67 23.60
N VAL A 42 22.05 -31.49 24.79
CA VAL A 42 21.86 -30.27 25.60
C VAL A 42 22.42 -29.04 24.89
N VAL A 43 23.63 -29.12 24.34
CA VAL A 43 24.25 -28.01 23.59
C VAL A 43 23.46 -27.67 22.34
N VAL A 44 23.02 -28.68 21.58
CA VAL A 44 22.16 -28.47 20.39
C VAL A 44 20.84 -27.82 20.78
N GLY A 45 20.22 -28.24 21.89
CA GLY A 45 19.01 -27.64 22.42
C GLY A 45 19.18 -26.16 22.77
N LEU A 46 20.26 -25.82 23.48
CA LEU A 46 20.57 -24.42 23.84
C LEU A 46 20.82 -23.56 22.61
N VAL A 47 21.64 -24.02 21.66
CA VAL A 47 21.93 -23.29 20.41
C VAL A 47 20.65 -23.11 19.58
N SER A 48 19.83 -24.16 19.45
CA SER A 48 18.57 -24.09 18.69
C SER A 48 17.58 -23.12 19.35
N SER A 49 17.48 -23.14 20.68
CA SER A 49 16.62 -22.22 21.43
C SER A 49 17.06 -20.75 21.32
N ALA A 50 18.37 -20.50 21.16
CA ALA A 50 18.91 -19.16 21.01
C ALA A 50 18.67 -18.59 19.60
N ILE A 51 18.67 -19.42 18.56
CA ILE A 51 18.48 -19.00 17.16
C ILE A 51 16.98 -18.84 16.80
N ALA A 52 16.11 -19.65 17.40
CA ALA A 52 14.68 -19.68 17.04
C ALA A 52 13.98 -18.30 17.10
N PRO A 53 14.16 -17.45 18.13
CA PRO A 53 13.53 -16.14 18.18
C PRO A 53 13.90 -15.24 16.98
N ALA A 54 15.15 -15.28 16.52
CA ALA A 54 15.61 -14.46 15.40
C ALA A 54 14.96 -14.88 14.07
N LEU A 55 14.75 -16.19 13.87
CA LEU A 55 14.10 -16.71 12.67
C LEU A 55 12.62 -16.33 12.62
N VAL A 56 11.89 -16.50 13.72
CA VAL A 56 10.46 -16.10 13.80
C VAL A 56 10.32 -14.61 13.55
N LEU A 57 11.21 -13.81 14.12
CA LEU A 57 11.22 -12.37 13.95
C LEU A 57 11.46 -11.96 12.49
N SER A 58 12.39 -12.63 11.80
CA SER A 58 12.69 -12.39 10.39
C SER A 58 11.52 -12.74 9.46
N VAL A 59 10.80 -13.83 9.75
CA VAL A 59 9.61 -14.21 8.96
C VAL A 59 8.47 -13.22 9.19
N ALA A 60 8.23 -12.81 10.43
CA ALA A 60 7.16 -11.87 10.76
C ALA A 60 7.33 -10.52 10.07
N THR A 61 8.55 -9.96 10.04
CA THR A 61 8.80 -8.68 9.34
C THR A 61 8.57 -8.81 7.85
N ARG A 62 8.96 -9.92 7.23
CA ARG A 62 8.72 -10.17 5.80
C ARG A 62 7.24 -10.20 5.44
N VAL A 63 6.43 -10.92 6.23
CA VAL A 63 4.98 -11.00 6.01
C VAL A 63 4.33 -9.61 6.16
N HIS A 64 4.77 -8.81 7.14
CA HIS A 64 4.26 -7.46 7.30
C HIS A 64 4.62 -6.55 6.12
N SER A 65 5.86 -6.62 5.62
CA SER A 65 6.28 -5.85 4.44
C SER A 65 5.45 -6.23 3.22
N GLN A 66 5.23 -7.52 2.99
CA GLN A 66 4.41 -8.00 1.88
C GLN A 66 2.97 -7.48 1.95
N LYS A 67 2.35 -7.54 3.14
CA LYS A 67 0.99 -6.99 3.34
C LYS A 67 0.93 -5.49 3.08
N ALA A 68 1.94 -4.73 3.53
CA ALA A 68 1.98 -3.29 3.29
C ALA A 68 2.18 -2.95 1.80
N GLU A 69 2.99 -3.72 1.08
CA GLU A 69 3.16 -3.60 -0.37
C GLU A 69 1.86 -3.90 -1.12
N GLN A 70 1.15 -4.96 -0.75
CA GLN A 70 -0.17 -5.29 -1.31
C GLN A 70 -1.18 -4.18 -1.04
N ALA A 71 -1.25 -3.66 0.19
CA ALA A 71 -2.14 -2.57 0.55
C ALA A 71 -1.84 -1.30 -0.26
N LEU A 72 -0.56 -0.99 -0.50
CA LEU A 72 -0.15 0.14 -1.32
C LEU A 72 -0.55 -0.06 -2.80
N ALA A 73 -0.29 -1.24 -3.36
CA ALA A 73 -0.66 -1.58 -4.72
C ALA A 73 -2.19 -1.51 -4.92
N LEU A 74 -2.95 -1.98 -3.94
CA LEU A 74 -4.41 -1.87 -3.93
C LEU A 74 -4.85 -0.39 -3.92
N ALA A 75 -4.27 0.44 -3.05
CA ALA A 75 -4.60 1.85 -2.98
C ALA A 75 -4.32 2.58 -4.31
N GLN A 76 -3.19 2.27 -4.96
CA GLN A 76 -2.83 2.81 -6.28
C GLN A 76 -3.84 2.37 -7.34
N SER A 77 -4.19 1.09 -7.39
CA SER A 77 -5.19 0.56 -8.33
C SER A 77 -6.54 1.27 -8.23
N GLN A 78 -6.98 1.64 -7.02
CA GLN A 78 -8.23 2.40 -6.82
C GLN A 78 -8.16 3.83 -7.36
N ILE A 79 -7.01 4.49 -7.18
CA ILE A 79 -6.74 5.82 -7.75
C ILE A 79 -6.72 5.73 -9.28
N ASP A 80 -5.99 4.77 -9.82
CA ASP A 80 -5.83 4.60 -11.27
C ASP A 80 -7.16 4.26 -11.93
N SER A 81 -7.97 3.39 -11.33
CA SER A 81 -9.32 3.09 -11.82
C SER A 81 -10.20 4.35 -11.87
N THR A 82 -10.13 5.20 -10.84
CA THR A 82 -10.89 6.46 -10.81
C THR A 82 -10.35 7.46 -11.82
N ARG A 83 -9.02 7.53 -11.98
CA ARG A 83 -8.39 8.38 -12.98
C ARG A 83 -8.81 7.99 -14.39
N VAL A 84 -8.75 6.70 -14.73
CA VAL A 84 -9.17 6.20 -16.05
C VAL A 84 -10.66 6.50 -16.30
N LEU A 85 -11.50 6.34 -15.28
CA LEU A 85 -12.92 6.67 -15.38
C LEU A 85 -13.12 8.17 -15.69
N VAL A 86 -12.42 9.06 -14.97
CA VAL A 86 -12.50 10.51 -15.17
C VAL A 86 -11.91 10.95 -16.52
N GLU A 87 -10.82 10.32 -16.95
CA GLU A 87 -10.17 10.60 -18.25
C GLU A 87 -11.02 10.22 -19.44
N ARG A 88 -11.89 9.21 -19.31
CA ARG A 88 -12.86 8.84 -20.36
C ARG A 88 -13.97 9.87 -20.52
N GLY A 89 -14.30 10.62 -19.47
CA GLY A 89 -15.34 11.66 -19.50
C GLY A 89 -16.78 11.14 -19.50
N GLU A 90 -16.99 9.82 -19.57
CA GLU A 90 -18.30 9.16 -19.50
C GLU A 90 -18.54 8.62 -18.09
N TYR A 91 -18.78 9.51 -17.12
CA TYR A 91 -19.07 9.11 -15.75
C TYR A 91 -20.16 10.00 -15.14
N THR A 92 -20.89 9.43 -14.19
CA THR A 92 -21.83 10.16 -13.35
C THR A 92 -21.24 10.39 -11.96
N VAL A 93 -21.87 11.26 -11.18
CA VAL A 93 -21.48 11.52 -9.77
C VAL A 93 -21.52 10.24 -8.93
N ALA A 94 -22.35 9.26 -9.29
CA ALA A 94 -22.48 7.98 -8.60
C ALA A 94 -21.30 7.02 -8.88
N ASP A 95 -20.61 7.18 -10.02
CA ASP A 95 -19.47 6.35 -10.39
C ASP A 95 -18.16 6.81 -9.73
N LEU A 96 -18.14 8.05 -9.25
CA LEU A 96 -17.00 8.62 -8.54
C LEU A 96 -16.95 8.13 -7.07
N PRO A 97 -15.76 8.19 -6.44
CA PRO A 97 -15.65 7.98 -5.00
C PRO A 97 -16.64 8.86 -4.23
N PRO A 98 -17.18 8.37 -3.10
CA PRO A 98 -18.19 9.09 -2.35
C PRO A 98 -17.63 10.42 -1.84
N LEU A 99 -18.48 11.45 -1.90
CA LEU A 99 -18.13 12.79 -1.45
C LEU A 99 -18.04 12.82 0.07
N ALA A 100 -16.91 13.28 0.58
CA ALA A 100 -16.71 13.57 1.99
C ALA A 100 -17.25 14.97 2.29
N THR A 101 -18.49 15.03 2.76
CA THR A 101 -19.23 16.29 2.94
C THR A 101 -18.52 17.23 3.90
N GLY A 102 -18.40 18.51 3.52
CA GLY A 102 -17.78 19.55 4.35
C GLY A 102 -16.24 19.58 4.31
N LEU A 103 -15.60 18.73 3.51
CA LEU A 103 -14.14 18.75 3.33
C LEU A 103 -13.75 19.59 2.11
N ALA A 104 -12.90 20.58 2.35
CA ALA A 104 -12.18 21.28 1.30
C ALA A 104 -11.07 20.39 0.74
N ASP A 105 -10.68 20.62 -0.53
CA ASP A 105 -9.67 19.79 -1.20
C ASP A 105 -8.32 19.75 -0.48
N ARG A 106 -7.90 20.88 0.11
CA ARG A 106 -6.66 20.98 0.90
C ARG A 106 -6.68 20.12 2.16
N ASP A 107 -7.88 19.80 2.65
CA ASP A 107 -8.11 19.11 3.92
C ASP A 107 -8.52 17.66 3.70
N VAL A 108 -8.36 17.11 2.49
CA VAL A 108 -8.70 15.71 2.17
C VAL A 108 -8.06 14.71 3.16
N ALA A 109 -6.86 15.02 3.67
CA ALA A 109 -6.19 14.17 4.65
C ALA A 109 -6.87 14.12 6.03
N THR A 110 -7.70 15.12 6.35
CA THR A 110 -8.42 15.26 7.63
C THR A 110 -9.75 14.52 7.66
N ALA A 111 -10.16 13.92 6.54
CA ALA A 111 -11.42 13.17 6.48
C ALA A 111 -11.46 12.10 7.59
N PRO A 112 -12.60 11.93 8.28
CA PRO A 112 -12.71 10.95 9.36
C PRO A 112 -12.42 9.54 8.86
N GLY A 113 -11.90 8.69 9.74
CA GLY A 113 -11.75 7.28 9.42
C GLY A 113 -13.10 6.58 9.32
N PRO A 114 -13.14 5.40 8.69
CA PRO A 114 -14.38 4.69 8.42
C PRO A 114 -14.94 4.04 9.69
N ASN A 115 -16.26 3.97 9.77
CA ASN A 115 -17.01 3.09 10.64
C ASN A 115 -17.01 1.67 10.07
N LEU A 116 -16.88 0.69 10.96
CA LEU A 116 -17.06 -0.72 10.63
C LEU A 116 -18.50 -1.14 10.92
N GLY A 117 -19.14 -1.89 10.03
CA GLY A 117 -20.44 -2.51 10.29
C GLY A 117 -21.53 -2.28 9.24
N VAL A 118 -21.33 -1.40 8.26
CA VAL A 118 -22.25 -1.26 7.12
C VAL A 118 -21.45 -1.12 5.83
N THR A 119 -21.69 -1.99 4.86
CA THR A 119 -21.12 -1.89 3.51
C THR A 119 -22.02 -1.01 2.65
N ASN A 120 -21.90 0.31 2.81
CA ASN A 120 -22.54 1.24 1.87
C ASN A 120 -21.48 1.81 0.90
N PRO A 121 -21.49 1.42 -0.38
CA PRO A 121 -20.51 1.89 -1.35
C PRO A 121 -20.60 3.40 -1.63
N THR A 122 -21.74 4.03 -1.32
CA THR A 122 -21.99 5.44 -1.63
C THR A 122 -21.65 6.39 -0.48
N ASN A 123 -21.18 5.88 0.67
CA ASN A 123 -20.85 6.69 1.83
C ASN A 123 -19.38 6.53 2.22
N PHE A 124 -18.68 7.66 2.20
CA PHE A 124 -17.25 7.76 2.50
C PHE A 124 -16.88 7.34 3.92
N ALA A 125 -17.85 7.35 4.83
CA ALA A 125 -17.69 6.95 6.23
C ALA A 125 -17.59 5.43 6.40
N TYR A 126 -17.62 4.62 5.34
CA TYR A 126 -17.48 3.17 5.42
C TYR A 126 -16.29 2.67 4.59
N ALA A 127 -15.69 1.57 5.05
CA ALA A 127 -14.69 0.85 4.31
C ALA A 127 -15.32 -0.35 3.58
N GLN A 128 -14.85 -0.60 2.36
CA GLN A 128 -15.32 -1.71 1.54
C GLN A 128 -14.40 -2.92 1.69
N PRO A 129 -14.95 -4.12 1.94
CA PRO A 129 -14.17 -5.34 1.90
C PRO A 129 -13.66 -5.62 0.48
N VAL A 130 -12.37 -5.94 0.37
CA VAL A 130 -11.73 -6.38 -0.87
C VAL A 130 -11.02 -7.69 -0.60
N ASP A 131 -11.36 -8.68 -1.41
CA ASP A 131 -10.73 -10.00 -1.49
C ASP A 131 -9.77 -9.96 -2.71
N ILE A 132 -8.48 -10.21 -2.47
CA ILE A 132 -7.45 -10.17 -3.52
C ILE A 132 -7.16 -11.57 -4.06
N ASP A 133 -7.24 -12.62 -3.24
CA ASP A 133 -6.88 -13.98 -3.61
C ASP A 133 -8.06 -14.84 -4.09
N GLY A 134 -9.29 -14.34 -3.94
CA GLY A 134 -10.52 -14.96 -4.41
C GLY A 134 -10.98 -16.11 -3.53
N ASP A 135 -10.53 -16.18 -2.27
CA ASP A 135 -10.94 -17.22 -1.33
C ASP A 135 -12.36 -17.01 -0.74
N GLY A 136 -13.03 -15.92 -1.12
CA GLY A 136 -14.36 -15.54 -0.66
C GLY A 136 -14.34 -14.81 0.69
N GLN A 137 -13.16 -14.46 1.19
CA GLN A 137 -12.98 -13.71 2.41
C GLN A 137 -12.18 -12.43 2.12
N PRO A 138 -12.57 -11.28 2.68
CA PRO A 138 -11.84 -10.05 2.41
C PRO A 138 -10.48 -10.06 3.10
N ASP A 139 -9.43 -9.68 2.38
CA ASP A 139 -8.07 -9.47 2.89
C ASP A 139 -7.88 -8.07 3.46
N PHE A 140 -8.56 -7.10 2.86
CA PHE A 140 -8.41 -5.69 3.15
C PHE A 140 -9.76 -4.98 3.26
N LEU A 141 -9.75 -3.85 3.96
CA LEU A 141 -10.87 -2.90 3.99
C LEU A 141 -10.39 -1.59 3.37
N VAL A 142 -11.08 -1.10 2.34
CA VAL A 142 -10.69 0.09 1.58
C VAL A 142 -11.70 1.21 1.79
N GLN A 143 -11.24 2.33 2.34
CA GLN A 143 -11.99 3.57 2.37
C GLN A 143 -11.55 4.44 1.18
N ARG A 144 -12.50 4.78 0.31
CA ARG A 144 -12.29 5.70 -0.83
C ARG A 144 -13.18 6.90 -0.64
N PHE A 145 -12.65 8.09 -0.90
CA PHE A 145 -13.43 9.31 -0.75
C PHE A 145 -12.83 10.45 -1.56
N ARG A 146 -13.64 11.47 -1.81
CA ARG A 146 -13.20 12.70 -2.47
C ARG A 146 -13.70 13.94 -1.76
N ALA A 147 -13.00 15.05 -1.95
CA ALA A 147 -13.49 16.38 -1.61
C ALA A 147 -14.40 16.93 -2.71
N ILE A 148 -14.99 18.11 -2.46
CA ILE A 148 -15.98 18.73 -3.34
C ILE A 148 -15.40 19.00 -4.74
N GLY A 149 -14.21 19.59 -4.79
CA GLY A 149 -13.53 19.93 -6.02
C GLY A 149 -14.20 21.03 -6.85
N GLU A 150 -13.68 21.19 -8.07
CA GLU A 150 -14.25 22.00 -9.13
C GLU A 150 -15.23 21.16 -9.96
N SER A 151 -16.39 21.73 -10.32
CA SER A 151 -17.41 21.04 -11.11
C SER A 151 -17.90 21.90 -12.26
N VAL A 152 -18.09 21.31 -13.44
CA VAL A 152 -18.67 21.95 -14.62
C VAL A 152 -19.97 21.24 -14.96
N GLY A 153 -21.07 21.99 -15.08
CA GLY A 153 -22.39 21.41 -15.34
C GLY A 153 -22.85 20.39 -14.27
N GLY A 154 -22.42 20.56 -13.02
CA GLY A 154 -22.72 19.63 -11.92
C GLY A 154 -21.86 18.36 -11.90
N THR A 155 -20.95 18.19 -12.86
CA THR A 155 -20.02 17.06 -12.91
C THR A 155 -18.64 17.49 -12.39
N PRO A 156 -18.08 16.81 -11.37
CA PRO A 156 -16.76 17.12 -10.85
C PRO A 156 -15.68 16.91 -11.91
N VAL A 157 -14.94 17.97 -12.25
CA VAL A 157 -13.88 17.96 -13.27
C VAL A 157 -12.48 17.97 -12.68
N ALA A 158 -12.32 18.40 -11.43
CA ALA A 158 -11.08 18.33 -10.67
C ALA A 158 -11.38 18.21 -9.18
N PHE A 159 -10.76 17.28 -8.46
CA PHE A 159 -11.00 17.09 -7.02
C PHE A 159 -9.84 16.37 -6.35
N ALA A 160 -9.68 16.57 -5.04
CA ALA A 160 -8.79 15.77 -4.22
C ALA A 160 -9.45 14.43 -3.85
N MET A 161 -8.72 13.33 -4.01
CA MET A 161 -9.14 11.98 -3.66
C MET A 161 -8.22 11.41 -2.58
N GLY A 162 -8.82 10.71 -1.62
CA GLY A 162 -8.13 9.93 -0.60
C GLY A 162 -8.49 8.45 -0.70
N VAL A 163 -7.49 7.60 -0.53
CA VAL A 163 -7.66 6.15 -0.37
C VAL A 163 -6.89 5.69 0.86
N ARG A 164 -7.58 4.96 1.74
CA ARG A 164 -6.98 4.34 2.93
C ARG A 164 -7.29 2.85 2.91
N VAL A 165 -6.26 2.04 3.14
CA VAL A 165 -6.36 0.57 3.14
C VAL A 165 -6.02 0.08 4.53
N TYR A 166 -6.95 -0.67 5.12
CA TYR A 166 -6.85 -1.27 6.44
C TYR A 166 -6.70 -2.79 6.30
N ASP A 167 -6.05 -3.43 7.27
CA ASP A 167 -6.03 -4.90 7.36
C ASP A 167 -7.45 -5.41 7.65
N ARG A 168 -7.79 -6.60 7.20
CA ARG A 168 -9.07 -7.26 7.55
C ARG A 168 -9.30 -7.36 9.06
N ALA A 169 -8.24 -7.61 9.83
CA ALA A 169 -8.33 -7.68 11.29
C ALA A 169 -8.63 -6.31 11.93
N ALA A 170 -8.82 -5.25 11.13
CA ALA A 170 -9.25 -3.98 11.61
C ALA A 170 -10.64 -4.09 12.28
N SER A 171 -10.66 -3.74 13.55
CA SER A 171 -11.81 -3.77 14.43
C SER A 171 -11.67 -2.58 15.35
N ALA A 172 -12.53 -1.59 15.18
CA ALA A 172 -12.68 -0.49 16.11
C ALA A 172 -14.10 -0.50 16.67
N THR A 173 -14.20 -0.26 17.97
CA THR A 173 -15.46 0.14 18.62
C THR A 173 -15.71 1.61 18.25
N GLY A 174 -15.99 1.90 16.97
CA GLY A 174 -16.15 3.26 16.43
C GLY A 174 -15.37 3.49 15.12
N ASN A 175 -14.96 4.74 14.88
CA ASN A 175 -14.17 5.12 13.70
C ASN A 175 -12.75 4.53 13.79
N LEU A 176 -12.27 3.97 12.69
CA LEU A 176 -10.87 3.61 12.52
C LEU A 176 -9.98 4.88 12.52
N SER A 177 -8.73 4.74 12.91
CA SER A 177 -7.73 5.81 12.90
C SER A 177 -7.37 6.20 11.46
N THR A 178 -6.91 7.44 11.28
CA THR A 178 -6.44 7.97 10.00
C THR A 178 -4.91 8.02 9.90
N THR A 179 -4.22 7.92 11.04
CA THR A 179 -2.75 7.86 11.12
C THR A 179 -2.23 6.51 10.64
N PRO A 180 -1.31 6.46 9.66
CA PRO A 180 -0.72 5.21 9.16
C PRO A 180 -0.15 4.33 10.27
N ALA A 181 -0.26 3.02 10.10
CA ALA A 181 0.34 2.04 11.00
C ALA A 181 1.87 2.15 10.93
N SER A 182 2.53 2.14 12.09
CA SER A 182 3.98 1.99 12.13
C SER A 182 4.34 0.53 11.82
N LEU A 183 5.19 0.32 10.81
CA LEU A 183 5.76 -0.99 10.52
C LEU A 183 6.86 -1.39 11.53
N VAL A 184 7.19 -0.52 12.49
CA VAL A 184 8.21 -0.79 13.50
C VAL A 184 7.64 -1.74 14.56
N MET A 185 8.29 -2.89 14.66
CA MET A 185 7.89 -4.06 15.44
C MET A 185 7.91 -3.88 16.97
N THR A 186 8.41 -2.75 17.48
CA THR A 186 8.61 -2.50 18.92
C THR A 186 7.40 -1.92 19.66
N SER A 187 6.27 -1.67 18.98
CA SER A 187 5.05 -1.24 19.68
C SER A 187 4.23 -2.44 20.13
N THR A 188 4.21 -2.67 21.44
CA THR A 188 3.58 -3.75 22.22
C THR A 188 2.04 -3.73 22.16
N GLY A 189 1.49 -3.68 20.95
CA GLY A 189 0.08 -3.46 20.67
C GLY A 189 -0.15 -2.59 19.44
N GLY A 190 0.77 -2.64 18.45
CA GLY A 190 0.68 -1.88 17.21
C GLY A 190 -0.74 -1.92 16.67
N ARG A 191 -1.41 -0.77 16.71
CA ARG A 191 -2.83 -0.56 16.39
C ARG A 191 -3.16 -0.80 14.91
N ARG A 192 -2.62 -1.87 14.32
CA ARG A 192 -2.87 -2.34 12.95
C ARG A 192 -4.34 -2.70 12.75
N ASN A 193 -4.98 -3.10 13.85
CA ASN A 193 -6.42 -3.32 13.88
C ASN A 193 -7.23 -2.02 13.87
N GLU A 194 -6.59 -0.85 13.90
CA GLU A 194 -7.29 0.43 13.88
C GLU A 194 -6.73 1.41 12.84
N ARG A 195 -5.49 1.19 12.36
CA ARG A 195 -4.74 2.13 11.52
C ARG A 195 -4.58 1.60 10.10
N PRO A 196 -4.60 2.48 9.08
CA PRO A 196 -4.40 2.06 7.71
C PRO A 196 -2.95 1.60 7.50
N LEU A 197 -2.80 0.51 6.75
CA LEU A 197 -1.51 0.01 6.26
C LEU A 197 -0.94 0.90 5.16
N ALA A 198 -1.82 1.47 4.34
CA ALA A 198 -1.46 2.41 3.28
C ALA A 198 -2.49 3.53 3.19
N THR A 199 -2.00 4.75 2.96
CA THR A 199 -2.81 5.95 2.77
C THR A 199 -2.24 6.73 1.60
N LEU A 200 -3.06 7.01 0.58
CA LEU A 200 -2.70 7.81 -0.57
C LEU A 200 -3.67 8.96 -0.74
N TYR A 201 -3.12 10.12 -1.07
CA TYR A 201 -3.87 11.32 -1.43
C TYR A 201 -3.38 11.81 -2.78
N THR A 202 -4.30 12.15 -3.67
CA THR A 202 -3.97 12.65 -5.00
C THR A 202 -5.03 13.62 -5.49
N THR A 203 -4.68 14.40 -6.50
CA THR A 203 -5.64 15.22 -7.24
C THR A 203 -5.98 14.50 -8.54
N ILE A 204 -7.26 14.38 -8.85
CA ILE A 204 -7.76 13.86 -10.11
C ILE A 204 -8.38 15.02 -10.88
N ALA A 205 -8.09 15.11 -12.17
CA ALA A 205 -8.69 16.09 -13.07
C ALA A 205 -8.96 15.47 -14.45
N THR A 206 -10.02 15.94 -15.11
CA THR A 206 -10.31 15.58 -16.51
C THR A 206 -9.21 16.11 -17.42
N SER A 207 -8.87 15.38 -18.48
CA SER A 207 -7.77 15.73 -19.40
C SER A 207 -8.24 15.94 -20.85
N ASN A 208 -9.39 15.39 -21.22
CA ASN A 208 -9.83 15.25 -22.60
C ASN A 208 -10.79 16.35 -23.09
N GLN A 209 -11.09 17.37 -22.28
CA GLN A 209 -11.92 18.51 -22.68
C GLN A 209 -11.02 19.69 -23.06
N GLY A 210 -11.41 20.50 -24.06
CA GLY A 210 -10.63 21.69 -24.45
C GLY A 210 -10.36 22.66 -23.29
N GLU A 211 -11.23 22.64 -22.27
CA GLU A 211 -11.11 23.46 -21.05
C GLU A 211 -10.44 22.73 -19.86
N SER A 212 -10.02 21.47 -20.01
CA SER A 212 -9.45 20.65 -18.92
C SER A 212 -8.25 21.32 -18.23
N LEU A 213 -7.34 21.92 -19.02
CA LEU A 213 -6.19 22.64 -18.47
C LEU A 213 -6.62 23.89 -17.69
N CYS A 214 -7.63 24.61 -18.19
CA CYS A 214 -8.16 25.80 -17.53
C CYS A 214 -8.86 25.44 -16.23
N ASN A 215 -9.65 24.38 -16.22
CA ASN A 215 -10.30 23.84 -15.02
C ASN A 215 -9.28 23.40 -13.97
N LEU A 216 -8.20 22.73 -14.38
CA LEU A 216 -7.11 22.36 -13.47
C LEU A 216 -6.40 23.59 -12.89
N ILE A 217 -6.09 24.60 -13.72
CA ILE A 217 -5.44 25.84 -13.26
C ILE A 217 -6.34 26.59 -12.29
N THR A 218 -7.64 26.71 -12.59
CA THR A 218 -8.64 27.29 -11.69
C THR A 218 -8.65 26.56 -10.36
N TYR A 219 -8.80 25.23 -10.39
CA TYR A 219 -8.79 24.38 -9.21
C TYR A 219 -7.53 24.57 -8.34
N VAL A 220 -6.34 24.54 -8.95
CA VAL A 220 -5.08 24.75 -8.24
C VAL A 220 -5.03 26.14 -7.61
N ASN A 221 -5.46 27.18 -8.34
CA ASN A 221 -5.47 28.55 -7.84
C ASN A 221 -6.52 28.80 -6.75
N SER A 222 -7.64 28.07 -6.74
CA SER A 222 -8.65 28.09 -5.67
C SER A 222 -8.07 27.64 -4.32
N GLY A 223 -7.04 26.79 -4.35
CA GLY A 223 -6.34 26.31 -3.16
C GLY A 223 -5.34 27.31 -2.56
N VAL A 224 -4.94 28.35 -3.29
CA VAL A 224 -3.88 29.29 -2.89
C VAL A 224 -4.47 30.50 -2.16
N ALA A 225 -3.80 30.98 -1.10
CA ALA A 225 -4.17 32.23 -0.41
C ALA A 225 -4.24 33.41 -1.39
N ALA A 226 -5.17 34.35 -1.15
CA ALA A 226 -5.58 35.39 -2.11
C ALA A 226 -4.43 36.21 -2.74
N GLY A 227 -3.27 36.30 -2.10
CA GLY A 227 -2.10 37.06 -2.58
C GLY A 227 -1.13 36.29 -3.51
N SER A 228 -1.38 35.02 -3.84
CA SER A 228 -0.47 34.22 -4.70
C SER A 228 -1.16 33.51 -5.86
N ARG A 229 -2.37 33.95 -6.24
CA ARG A 229 -3.05 33.44 -7.43
C ARG A 229 -2.24 33.78 -8.67
N LYS A 230 -1.87 32.77 -9.45
CA LYS A 230 -1.31 32.99 -10.77
C LYS A 230 -2.42 33.48 -11.70
N THR A 231 -2.14 34.52 -12.47
CA THR A 231 -3.03 35.01 -13.52
C THR A 231 -3.40 33.86 -14.45
N LEU A 232 -4.69 33.65 -14.67
CA LEU A 232 -5.15 32.67 -15.65
C LEU A 232 -4.61 33.07 -17.04
N PRO A 233 -4.10 32.12 -17.82
CA PRO A 233 -3.65 32.42 -19.17
C PRO A 233 -4.84 32.88 -20.01
N THR A 234 -4.62 33.84 -20.92
CA THR A 234 -5.68 34.47 -21.74
C THR A 234 -6.49 33.48 -22.56
N ILE A 235 -5.94 32.30 -22.85
CA ILE A 235 -6.65 31.19 -23.50
C ILE A 235 -7.80 30.60 -22.66
N CYS A 236 -7.79 30.82 -21.35
CA CYS A 236 -8.81 30.37 -20.40
C CYS A 236 -9.89 31.42 -20.10
N THR A 237 -9.76 32.63 -20.66
CA THR A 237 -10.73 33.73 -20.48
C THR A 237 -11.65 33.92 -21.69
N VAL A 238 -11.45 33.15 -22.75
CA VAL A 238 -12.34 33.16 -23.92
C VAL A 238 -13.43 32.13 -23.65
N GLY A 239 -14.55 32.58 -23.08
CA GLY A 239 -15.75 31.75 -23.04
C GLY A 239 -16.24 31.43 -24.46
N PRO A 240 -17.05 30.37 -24.63
CA PRO A 240 -17.68 30.07 -25.91
C PRO A 240 -18.52 31.23 -26.46
#